data_AF-A0A1E5V097-F1
#
_entry.id   AF-A0A1E5V097-F1
#
_cell.length_a   1.000
_cell.length_b   1.000
_cell.length_c   1.000
_cell.angle_alpha   90.00
_cell.angle_beta   90.00
_cell.angle_gamma   90.00
#
_symmetry.space_group_name_H-M   'P 1'
#
loop_
_entity.id
_entity.type
_entity.pdbx_description
1 polymer ?
#
loop_
_entity_poly.entity_id
_entity_poly.type
_entity_poly.pdbx_seq_one_letter_code
_entity_poly.pdbx_strand_id
1 'polypeptide(L)'
;MTTSSSLVTYPKCGTTWLKAMAFAIMSHSHCGFADHPLLTQHPQQLVPSIEILDPGSDFADIEKLPSPRLMATHLPLSLLPSAMTSFGCRVVYLC
;
A
#
# COMPACT_ATOMS: atom_id res chain seq x y z
N MET A 1 1.34 -18.15 -4.26
CA MET A 1 1.48 -17.50 -2.93
C MET A 1 1.30 -16.01 -3.13
N THR A 2 0.12 -15.46 -2.81
CA THR A 2 -0.20 -14.04 -3.00
C THR A 2 0.28 -13.23 -1.78
N THR A 3 1.45 -12.59 -1.86
CA THR A 3 1.95 -11.70 -0.81
C THR A 3 1.33 -10.32 -0.94
N SER A 4 0.39 -10.00 -0.05
CA SER A 4 -0.13 -8.64 0.15
C SER A 4 0.65 -7.97 1.29
N SER A 5 0.93 -6.67 1.19
CA SER A 5 1.56 -5.86 2.23
C SER A 5 0.75 -4.58 2.48
N SER A 6 0.61 -4.19 3.74
CA SER A 6 -0.20 -3.04 4.16
C SER A 6 0.61 -2.10 5.04
N LEU A 7 0.62 -0.83 4.68
CA LEU A 7 1.24 0.26 5.42
C LEU A 7 0.18 0.92 6.30
N VAL A 8 0.40 0.94 7.60
CA VAL A 8 -0.48 1.56 8.58
C VAL A 8 0.27 2.77 9.13
N THR A 9 -0.30 3.96 8.99
CA THR A 9 0.41 5.20 9.31
C THR A 9 -0.51 6.19 9.98
N TYR A 10 -0.04 6.96 10.97
CA TYR A 10 -0.81 8.10 11.44
C TYR A 10 -0.87 9.21 10.35
N PRO A 11 -2.00 9.93 10.17
CA PRO A 11 -2.11 10.94 9.13
C PRO A 11 -1.06 12.03 9.29
N LYS A 12 -0.45 12.42 8.16
CA LYS A 12 0.60 13.45 8.04
C LYS A 12 1.98 13.11 8.64
N CYS A 13 2.25 11.86 9.03
CA CYS A 13 3.56 11.42 9.51
C CYS A 13 4.52 10.94 8.40
N GLY A 14 4.54 11.62 7.24
CA GLY A 14 5.47 11.26 6.15
C GLY A 14 5.00 10.07 5.27
N THR A 15 3.69 9.90 5.09
CA THR A 15 3.12 8.79 4.31
C THR A 15 3.58 8.73 2.87
N THR A 16 3.81 9.88 2.23
CA THR A 16 4.30 9.93 0.85
C THR A 16 5.69 9.31 0.71
N TRP A 17 6.60 9.59 1.65
CA TRP A 17 7.94 9.02 1.63
C TRP A 17 7.92 7.53 1.92
N LEU A 18 7.12 7.09 2.91
CA LEU A 18 6.96 5.67 3.22
C LEU A 18 6.36 4.89 2.05
N LYS A 19 5.31 5.43 1.40
CA LYS A 19 4.70 4.83 0.20
C LYS A 19 5.72 4.68 -0.92
N ALA A 20 6.53 5.71 -1.16
CA ALA A 20 7.57 5.68 -2.19
C ALA A 20 8.63 4.60 -1.91
N MET A 21 9.16 4.54 -0.68
CA MET A 21 10.15 3.53 -0.33
C MET A 21 9.61 2.11 -0.39
N ALA A 22 8.43 1.87 0.20
CA ALA A 22 7.82 0.55 0.22
C ALA A 22 7.51 0.09 -1.21
N PHE A 23 7.01 0.99 -2.07
CA PHE A 23 6.80 0.69 -3.47
C PHE A 23 8.11 0.34 -4.17
N ALA A 24 9.16 1.17 -4.02
CA ALA A 24 10.48 0.92 -4.62
C ALA A 24 11.09 -0.42 -4.20
N ILE A 25 10.98 -0.79 -2.92
CA ILE A 25 11.45 -2.08 -2.41
C ILE A 25 10.70 -3.24 -3.08
N MET A 26 9.39 -3.10 -3.27
CA MET A 26 8.54 -4.13 -3.86
C MET A 26 8.68 -4.24 -5.38
N SER A 27 8.94 -3.14 -6.07
CA SER A 27 9.14 -3.10 -7.52
C SER A 27 10.60 -3.29 -7.94
N HIS A 28 11.56 -3.33 -7.01
CA HIS A 28 12.99 -3.46 -7.33
C HIS A 28 13.33 -4.69 -8.20
N SER A 29 12.59 -5.80 -8.07
CA SER A 29 12.79 -6.99 -8.91
C SER A 29 12.12 -6.90 -10.29
N HIS A 30 11.22 -5.94 -10.50
CA HIS A 30 10.37 -5.83 -11.68
C HIS A 30 10.61 -4.56 -12.51
N CYS A 31 11.16 -3.51 -11.92
CA CYS A 31 11.44 -2.23 -12.56
C CYS A 31 12.90 -1.84 -12.35
N GLY A 32 13.60 -1.51 -13.44
CA GLY A 32 14.93 -0.91 -13.37
C GLY A 32 14.88 0.52 -12.85
N PHE A 33 16.00 1.02 -12.33
CA PHE A 33 16.11 2.38 -11.78
C PHE A 33 15.76 3.48 -12.79
N ALA A 34 15.99 3.25 -14.10
CA ALA A 34 15.75 4.25 -15.15
C ALA A 34 14.27 4.40 -15.53
N ASP A 35 13.47 3.33 -15.40
CA ASP A 35 12.06 3.29 -15.83
C ASP A 35 11.11 3.14 -14.62
N HIS A 36 11.55 3.60 -13.46
CA HIS A 36 10.81 3.39 -12.22
C HIS A 36 9.52 4.24 -12.19
N PRO A 37 8.33 3.68 -11.89
CA PRO A 37 7.07 4.43 -11.88
C PRO A 37 7.05 5.64 -10.95
N LEU A 38 7.89 5.64 -9.91
CA LEU A 38 8.06 6.81 -9.01
C LEU A 38 8.66 8.04 -9.70
N LEU A 39 9.27 7.89 -10.88
CA LEU A 39 9.81 9.01 -11.67
C LEU A 39 8.71 9.73 -12.46
N THR A 40 7.60 9.04 -12.77
CA THR A 40 6.53 9.55 -13.63
C THR A 40 5.20 9.72 -12.90
N GLN A 41 4.99 9.01 -11.80
CA GLN A 41 3.74 9.00 -11.04
C GLN A 41 3.97 9.32 -9.56
N HIS A 42 2.98 9.98 -8.95
CA HIS A 42 3.07 10.34 -7.55
C HIS A 42 2.87 9.10 -6.64
N PRO A 43 3.62 8.94 -5.53
CA PRO A 43 3.51 7.77 -4.64
C PRO A 43 2.11 7.50 -4.10
N GLN A 44 1.30 8.55 -3.92
CA GLN A 44 -0.10 8.43 -3.50
C GLN A 44 -0.99 7.71 -4.54
N GLN A 45 -0.65 7.80 -5.83
CA GLN A 45 -1.36 7.12 -6.92
C GLN A 45 -0.90 5.66 -7.05
N LEU A 46 0.38 5.40 -6.79
CA LEU A 46 0.97 4.06 -6.84
C LEU A 46 0.56 3.18 -5.65
N VAL A 47 0.35 3.80 -4.48
CA VAL A 47 -0.06 3.11 -3.26
C VAL A 47 -1.38 3.69 -2.76
N PRO A 48 -2.52 3.07 -3.13
CA PRO A 48 -3.83 3.55 -2.74
C PRO A 48 -4.02 3.45 -1.23
N SER A 49 -4.72 4.44 -0.66
CA SER A 49 -5.11 4.45 0.75
C SER A 49 -6.56 4.04 0.91
N ILE A 50 -6.83 3.08 1.80
CA ILE A 50 -8.17 2.50 2.03
C ILE A 50 -9.22 3.56 2.41
N GLU A 51 -8.82 4.65 3.07
CA GLU A 51 -9.74 5.71 3.50
C GLU A 51 -10.11 6.73 2.41
N ILE A 52 -9.29 6.82 1.36
CA ILE A 52 -9.51 7.75 0.23
C ILE A 52 -10.22 7.03 -0.93
N LEU A 53 -10.30 5.70 -0.85
CA LEU A 53 -11.17 4.92 -1.71
C LEU A 53 -12.62 5.36 -1.44
N ASP A 54 -13.32 5.76 -2.50
CA ASP A 54 -14.71 6.22 -2.46
C ASP A 54 -15.55 5.24 -1.62
N PRO A 55 -16.55 5.67 -0.82
CA PRO A 55 -17.36 4.79 0.03
C PRO A 55 -18.24 3.77 -0.74
N GLY A 56 -17.99 3.56 -2.04
CA GLY A 56 -18.50 2.46 -2.87
C GLY A 56 -17.44 1.77 -3.72
N SER A 57 -16.16 2.14 -3.63
CA SER A 57 -15.05 1.42 -4.25
C SER A 57 -14.72 0.21 -3.39
N ASP A 58 -15.14 -0.95 -3.88
CA ASP A 58 -15.05 -2.21 -3.17
C ASP A 58 -13.58 -2.64 -3.03
N PHE A 59 -13.27 -3.45 -2.01
CA PHE A 59 -11.95 -4.08 -1.87
C PHE A 59 -11.56 -4.90 -3.13
N ALA A 60 -12.52 -5.15 -4.02
CA ALA A 60 -12.29 -5.69 -5.36
C ALA A 60 -11.33 -4.86 -6.22
N ASP A 61 -11.30 -3.53 -6.11
CA ASP A 61 -10.32 -2.71 -6.86
C ASP A 61 -8.90 -2.89 -6.32
N ILE A 62 -8.79 -3.15 -5.02
CA ILE A 62 -7.58 -3.57 -4.33
C ILE A 62 -7.12 -4.96 -4.81
N GLU A 63 -8.06 -5.89 -5.02
CA GLU A 63 -7.76 -7.23 -5.51
C GLU A 63 -7.25 -7.24 -6.95
N LYS A 64 -7.68 -6.28 -7.78
CA LYS A 64 -7.22 -6.11 -9.17
C LYS A 64 -5.76 -5.64 -9.27
N LEU A 65 -5.14 -5.14 -8.19
CA LEU A 65 -3.74 -4.73 -8.25
C LEU A 65 -2.83 -5.94 -8.52
N PRO A 66 -1.82 -5.78 -9.40
CA PRO A 66 -0.85 -6.82 -9.67
C PRO A 66 -0.07 -7.16 -8.39
N SER A 67 0.27 -8.44 -8.21
CA SER A 67 1.11 -8.86 -7.10
C SER A 67 2.57 -8.45 -7.34
N PRO A 68 3.31 -8.02 -6.31
CA PRO A 68 2.90 -7.93 -4.91
C PRO A 68 2.09 -6.65 -4.58
N ARG A 69 1.00 -6.80 -3.83
CA ARG A 69 0.01 -5.73 -3.59
C ARG A 69 0.42 -4.87 -2.40
N LEU A 70 0.47 -3.55 -2.59
CA LEU A 70 0.80 -2.57 -1.54
C LEU A 70 -0.37 -1.60 -1.33
N MET A 71 -0.84 -1.47 -0.09
CA MET A 71 -1.88 -0.51 0.29
C MET A 71 -1.45 0.29 1.51
N ALA A 72 -2.07 1.45 1.69
CA ALA A 72 -1.92 2.25 2.90
C ALA A 72 -3.25 2.45 3.63
N THR A 73 -3.17 2.73 4.93
CA THR A 73 -4.33 3.06 5.76
C THR A 73 -3.88 3.89 6.96
N HIS A 74 -4.75 4.76 7.45
CA HIS A 74 -4.60 5.46 8.71
C HIS A 74 -5.47 4.87 9.82
N LEU A 75 -6.20 3.77 9.54
CA LEU A 75 -6.96 3.08 10.56
C LEU A 75 -6.00 2.56 11.63
N PRO A 76 -6.32 2.74 12.93
CA PRO A 76 -5.59 2.09 13.99
C PRO A 76 -5.69 0.57 13.83
N LEU A 77 -4.68 -0.16 14.32
CA LEU A 77 -4.59 -1.61 14.16
C LEU A 77 -5.85 -2.35 14.66
N SER A 78 -6.51 -1.81 15.69
CA SER A 78 -7.76 -2.35 16.25
C SER A 78 -8.97 -2.26 15.34
N LEU A 79 -8.97 -1.34 14.36
CA LEU A 79 -10.06 -1.16 13.39
C LEU A 79 -9.75 -1.79 12.03
N LEU A 80 -8.57 -2.40 11.87
CA LEU A 80 -8.24 -3.11 10.64
C LEU A 80 -9.09 -4.38 10.48
N PRO A 81 -9.59 -4.68 9.27
CA PRO A 81 -10.31 -5.91 9.02
C PRO A 81 -9.46 -7.13 9.38
N SER A 82 -10.05 -8.11 10.07
CA SER A 82 -9.36 -9.35 10.44
C SER A 82 -8.81 -10.11 9.24
N ALA A 83 -9.34 -9.89 8.04
CA ALA A 83 -8.79 -10.42 6.79
C ALA A 83 -7.34 -9.94 6.53
N MET A 84 -7.03 -8.68 6.83
CA MET A 84 -5.66 -8.17 6.62
C MET A 84 -4.67 -8.80 7.60
N THR A 85 -5.11 -9.21 8.78
CA THR A 85 -4.24 -9.90 9.76
C THR A 85 -4.20 -11.41 9.57
N SER A 86 -5.26 -12.04 9.01
CA SER A 86 -5.38 -13.49 8.87
C SER A 86 -4.77 -14.06 7.58
N PHE A 87 -4.73 -13.30 6.48
CA PHE A 87 -4.27 -13.79 5.17
C PHE A 87 -2.75 -13.72 4.95
N GLY A 88 -1.94 -13.64 6.02
CA GLY A 88 -0.47 -13.54 5.90
C GLY A 88 0.02 -12.22 5.29
N CYS A 89 -0.80 -11.16 5.38
CA CYS A 89 -0.41 -9.83 4.95
C CYS A 89 0.66 -9.27 5.89
N ARG A 90 1.70 -8.64 5.35
CA ARG A 90 2.71 -7.96 6.17
C ARG A 90 2.23 -6.56 6.52
N VAL A 91 2.13 -6.26 7.80
CA VAL A 91 1.70 -4.94 8.29
C VAL A 91 2.91 -4.14 8.77
N VAL A 92 3.12 -2.95 8.22
CA VAL A 92 4.17 -2.01 8.65
C VAL A 92 3.50 -0.82 9.30
N TYR A 93 3.78 -0.57 10.57
CA TYR A 93 3.20 0.54 11.34
C TYR A 93 4.21 1.68 11.49
N LEU A 94 3.79 2.92 11.20
CA LEU A 94 4.58 4.14 11.42
C LEU A 94 3.75 5.17 12.21
N CYS A 95 4.30 5.60 13.35
CA CYS A 95 3.74 6.66 14.20
C CYS A 95 4.37 8.02 13.87
#